data_AF-A0A7C5IBQ6-F1
#
_entry.id   AF-A0A7C5IBQ6-F1
#
_cell.length_a   1.000
_cell.length_b   1.000
_cell.length_c   1.000
_cell.angle_alpha   90.00
_cell.angle_beta   90.00
_cell.angle_gamma   90.00
#
_symmetry.space_group_name_H-M   'P 1'
#
loop_
_entity.id
_entity.type
_entity.pdbx_description
1 polymer ?
#
loop_
_entity_poly.entity_id
_entity_poly.type
_entity_poly.pdbx_seq_one_letter_code
_entity_poly.pdbx_strand_id
1 'polypeptide(L)' 'RIRKAVAAQSIASGEARLSVTVSIGVVAVGPQCDKAEEIVRRADEALYRAKRGGKNQVVAG' A
#
# COMPACT_ATOMS: atom_id res chain seq x y z
N ARG A 1 5.41 3.36 8.33
CA ARG A 1 5.20 4.78 8.70
C ARG A 1 4.07 5.42 7.88
N ILE A 2 4.16 5.42 6.55
CA ILE A 2 3.17 6.04 5.63
C ILE A 2 1.73 5.63 5.93
N ARG A 3 1.41 4.32 5.98
CA ARG A 3 0.05 3.83 6.27
C ARG A 3 -0.58 4.48 7.51
N LYS A 4 0.16 4.52 8.62
CA LYS A 4 -0.33 5.09 9.90
C LYS A 4 -0.55 6.60 9.77
N ALA A 5 0.34 7.30 9.08
CA ALA A 5 0.21 8.74 8.85
C ALA A 5 -1.04 9.06 8.03
N VAL A 6 -1.31 8.31 6.96
CA VAL A 6 -2.54 8.48 6.15
C VAL A 6 -3.78 8.20 6.98
N ALA A 7 -3.81 7.10 7.72
CA ALA A 7 -4.98 6.72 8.54
C ALA A 7 -5.27 7.70 9.69
N ALA A 8 -4.30 8.52 10.10
CA ALA A 8 -4.47 9.53 11.14
C ALA A 8 -4.92 10.89 10.57
N GLN A 9 -4.88 11.08 9.25
CA GLN A 9 -5.30 12.32 8.62
C GLN A 9 -6.80 12.30 8.32
N SER A 10 -7.42 13.47 8.46
CA SER A 10 -8.76 13.74 7.98
C SER A 10 -8.65 14.68 6.78
N ILE A 11 -9.29 14.32 5.66
CA ILE A 11 -9.23 15.09 4.42
C ILE A 11 -10.52 15.91 4.30
N ALA A 12 -10.39 17.23 4.15
CA ALA A 12 -11.53 18.11 3.90
C ALA A 12 -12.03 17.92 2.46
N SER A 13 -13.35 17.80 2.30
CA SER A 13 -14.04 17.70 1.01
C SER A 13 -15.32 18.53 1.09
N GLY A 14 -15.22 19.80 0.71
CA GLY A 14 -16.27 20.79 0.98
C GLY A 14 -16.49 20.95 2.48
N GLU A 15 -17.74 20.78 2.92
CA GLU A 15 -18.10 20.79 4.35
C GLU A 15 -17.83 19.46 5.07
N ALA A 16 -17.55 18.38 4.31
CA ALA A 16 -17.33 17.05 4.87
C ALA A 16 -15.85 16.82 5.24
N ARG A 17 -15.65 15.92 6.22
CA ARG A 17 -14.33 15.39 6.59
C ARG A 17 -14.28 13.88 6.37
N LEU A 18 -13.38 13.45 5.49
CA LEU A 18 -13.23 12.05 5.12
C LEU A 18 -12.09 11.41 5.91
N SER A 19 -12.36 10.23 6.44
CA SER A 19 -11.33 9.34 7.00
C SER A 19 -11.02 8.26 5.97
N VAL A 20 -9.78 8.24 5.48
CA VAL A 20 -9.34 7.29 4.46
C VAL A 20 -8.19 6.43 4.97
N THR A 21 -8.04 5.25 4.39
CA THR A 21 -6.92 4.35 4.69
C THR A 21 -6.29 3.86 3.39
N VAL A 22 -5.05 3.37 3.48
CA VAL A 22 -4.33 2.79 2.36
C VAL A 22 -3.87 1.38 2.68
N SER A 23 -3.94 0.50 1.69
CA SER A 23 -3.26 -0.80 1.72
C SER A 23 -1.99 -0.67 0.88
N ILE A 24 -0.89 -1.28 1.31
CA ILE A 24 0.43 -1.09 0.69
C ILE A 24 1.07 -2.46 0.45
N GLY A 25 1.51 -2.72 -0.78
CA GLY A 25 2.42 -3.81 -1.12
C GLY A 25 3.85 -3.29 -1.22
N VAL A 26 4.81 -3.99 -0.62
CA VAL A 26 6.24 -3.63 -0.65
C VAL A 26 7.06 -4.85 -1.00
N VAL A 27 8.09 -4.67 -1.81
CA VAL A 27 9.06 -5.72 -2.18
C VAL A 27 10.47 -5.17 -2.02
N ALA A 28 11.39 -6.04 -1.64
CA ALA A 28 12.82 -5.71 -1.67
C ALA A 28 13.36 -5.94 -3.09
N VAL A 29 14.07 -4.95 -3.62
CA VAL A 29 14.82 -5.11 -4.86
C VAL A 29 16.18 -5.70 -4.51
N GLY A 30 16.58 -6.73 -5.25
CA GLY A 30 17.85 -7.40 -5.09
C GLY A 30 18.29 -8.08 -6.39
N PRO A 31 19.42 -8.80 -6.39
CA PRO A 31 20.02 -9.42 -7.59
C PRO A 31 19.15 -10.47 -8.31
N GLN A 32 17.97 -10.74 -7.77
CA GLN A 32 17.00 -11.73 -8.23
C GLN A 32 15.83 -11.03 -8.95
N CYS A 33 15.85 -9.70 -9.03
CA CYS A 33 14.70 -8.86 -9.38
C CYS A 33 15.18 -7.71 -10.27
N ASP A 34 15.64 -8.06 -11.46
CA ASP A 34 16.44 -7.17 -12.31
C ASP A 34 15.61 -6.39 -13.32
N LYS A 35 14.32 -6.75 -13.45
CA LYS A 35 13.37 -6.10 -14.36
C LYS A 35 12.36 -5.28 -13.59
N ALA A 36 12.18 -4.03 -14.01
CA ALA A 36 11.24 -3.10 -13.40
C ALA A 36 9.81 -3.67 -13.38
N GLU A 37 9.40 -4.35 -14.45
CA GLU A 37 8.08 -4.96 -14.57
C GLU A 37 7.85 -6.03 -13.50
N GLU A 38 8.87 -6.84 -13.19
CA GLU A 38 8.77 -7.89 -12.17
C GLU A 38 8.69 -7.30 -10.76
N ILE A 39 9.44 -6.23 -10.49
CA ILE A 39 9.37 -5.49 -9.23
C ILE A 39 7.96 -4.94 -9.03
N VAL A 40 7.39 -4.29 -10.05
CA VAL A 40 6.03 -3.73 -10.00
C VAL A 40 4.99 -4.84 -9.82
N ARG A 41 5.11 -5.94 -10.57
CA ARG A 41 4.21 -7.08 -10.49
C ARG A 41 4.17 -7.67 -9.08
N ARG A 42 5.33 -7.93 -8.47
CA ARG A 42 5.41 -8.48 -7.11
C ARG A 42 4.90 -7.49 -6.04
N ALA A 43 5.15 -6.20 -6.21
CA ALA A 43 4.58 -5.16 -5.34
C ALA A 43 3.05 -5.14 -5.44
N ASP A 44 2.49 -5.27 -6.65
CA ASP A 44 1.05 -5.30 -6.87
C ASP A 44 0.41 -6.56 -6.27
N GLU A 45 1.04 -7.72 -6.41
CA GLU A 45 0.58 -8.94 -5.73
C GLU A 45 0.55 -8.78 -4.21
N ALA A 46 1.58 -8.17 -3.62
CA ALA A 46 1.63 -7.88 -2.20
C ALA A 46 0.51 -6.88 -1.80
N LEU A 47 0.25 -5.87 -2.64
CA LEU A 47 -0.87 -4.94 -2.45
C LEU A 47 -2.21 -5.66 -2.49
N TYR A 48 -2.39 -6.60 -3.41
CA TYR A 48 -3.61 -7.37 -3.54
C TYR A 48 -3.83 -8.29 -2.33
N ARG A 49 -2.76 -8.91 -1.80
CA ARG A 49 -2.80 -9.63 -0.52
C ARG A 49 -3.23 -8.71 0.63
N ALA A 50 -2.67 -7.50 0.71
CA ALA A 50 -3.06 -6.52 1.73
C ALA A 50 -4.55 -6.14 1.64
N LYS A 51 -5.09 -5.98 0.42
CA LYS A 51 -6.52 -5.69 0.20
C LYS A 51 -7.41 -6.87 0.61
N ARG A 52 -7.05 -8.11 0.23
CA ARG A 52 -7.82 -9.31 0.55
C ARG A 52 -7.76 -9.69 2.03
N GLY A 53 -6.67 -9.38 2.72
CA GLY A 53 -6.48 -9.68 4.14
C GLY A 53 -7.16 -8.69 5.10
N GLY A 54 -8.09 -7.84 4.64
CA GLY A 54 -8.80 -6.88 5.51
C GLY A 54 -8.48 -5.40 5.29
N LYS A 55 -7.68 -5.06 4.27
CA LYS A 55 -7.26 -3.68 3.94
C LYS A 55 -6.47 -3.01 5.07
N ASN A 56 -6.20 -1.71 4.95
CA ASN A 56 -5.46 -0.88 5.93
C ASN A 56 -4.25 -1.58 6.56
N GLN A 57 -3.44 -2.24 5.72
CA GLN A 57 -2.27 -2.98 6.16
C GLN A 57 -1.14 -2.94 5.13
N VAL A 58 0.02 -3.39 5.56
CA VAL A 58 1.22 -3.50 4.72
C VAL A 58 1.56 -4.97 4.59
N VAL A 59 1.77 -5.46 3.37
CA VAL A 59 2.24 -6.82 3.11
C VAL A 59 3.56 -6.74 2.35
N ALA A 60 4.55 -7.50 2.80
CA ALA A 60 5.80 -7.70 2.11
C ALA A 60 5.70 -8.88 1.12
N GLY A 61 6.45 -8.82 0.02
CA GLY A 61 6.54 -9.88 -0.99
C GLY A 61 7.95 -10.11 -1.49
#